data_AF-A0A815ZCN2-F1
#
_entry.id   AF-A0A815ZCN2-F1
#
_cell.length_a   1.000
_cell.length_b   1.000
_cell.length_c   1.000
_cell.angle_alpha   90.00
_cell.angle_beta   90.00
_cell.angle_gamma   90.00
#
_symmetry.space_group_name_H-M   'P 1'
#
loop_
_entity.id
_entity.type
_entity.pdbx_description
1 polymer ?
#
loop_
_entity_poly.entity_id
_entity_poly.type
_entity_poly.pdbx_seq_one_letter_code
_entity_poly.pdbx_strand_id
1 'polypeptide(L)'
;MLLISGWHATLLARDGDVLSGIPRQLSKLPKDATHLFISIGGNNALGYMIHLHDSVKNLGEALISLHKIKSKFQKVRKKCLKICCTVKNIVSHFVSQLL
;
A
#
# COMPACT_ATOMS: atom_id res chain seq x y z
N MET A 1 5.34 20.73 -1.40
CA MET A 1 5.41 20.17 -2.76
C MET A 1 5.21 21.32 -3.73
N LEU A 2 6.21 21.68 -4.51
CA LEU A 2 6.08 22.71 -5.54
C LEU A 2 5.48 22.05 -6.79
N LEU A 3 4.37 22.61 -7.29
CA LEU A 3 3.75 22.16 -8.53
C LEU A 3 4.24 23.04 -9.67
N ILE A 4 4.39 22.43 -10.85
CA ILE A 4 4.61 23.18 -12.09
C ILE A 4 3.36 24.04 -12.35
N SER A 5 3.54 25.21 -12.94
CA SER A 5 2.42 26.08 -13.31
C SER A 5 1.37 25.33 -14.14
N GLY A 6 0.10 25.47 -13.79
CA GLY A 6 -1.03 24.76 -14.42
C GLY A 6 -1.27 23.33 -13.93
N TRP A 7 -0.44 22.79 -13.03
CA TRP A 7 -0.72 21.49 -12.42
C TRP A 7 -1.63 21.63 -11.19
N HIS A 8 -2.57 20.70 -11.07
CA HIS A 8 -3.42 20.55 -9.90
C HIS A 8 -3.14 19.20 -9.22
N ALA A 9 -3.17 19.19 -7.89
CA ALA A 9 -3.02 17.98 -7.09
C ALA A 9 -4.24 17.78 -6.19
N THR A 10 -4.74 16.54 -6.15
CA THR A 10 -5.82 16.14 -5.26
C THR A 10 -5.30 15.07 -4.30
N LEU A 11 -5.42 15.31 -2.99
CA LEU A 11 -5.06 14.33 -1.98
C LEU A 11 -6.24 13.41 -1.68
N LEU A 12 -6.13 12.15 -2.12
CA LEU A 12 -7.13 11.11 -1.83
C LEU A 12 -6.73 10.22 -0.65
N ALA A 13 -5.45 10.26 -0.27
CA ALA A 13 -4.91 9.46 0.82
C ALA A 13 -5.61 9.78 2.14
N ARG A 14 -5.81 8.74 2.93
CA ARG A 14 -6.37 8.82 4.28
C ARG A 14 -5.33 8.33 5.26
N ASP A 15 -5.13 9.08 6.33
CA ASP A 15 -4.19 8.71 7.38
C ASP A 15 -4.57 7.35 7.99
N GLY A 16 -3.56 6.55 8.34
CA GLY A 16 -3.75 5.21 8.89
C GLY A 16 -4.41 4.17 7.97
N ASP A 17 -4.78 4.52 6.73
CA ASP A 17 -5.54 3.61 5.88
C ASP A 17 -4.70 2.41 5.43
N VAL A 18 -5.40 1.30 5.20
CA VAL A 18 -4.82 0.01 4.80
C VAL A 18 -5.36 -0.39 3.43
N LEU A 19 -4.85 -1.48 2.85
CA LEU A 19 -5.23 -1.90 1.50
C LEU A 19 -6.73 -2.01 1.21
N SER A 20 -7.53 -2.40 2.19
CA SER A 20 -8.97 -2.52 2.02
C SER A 20 -9.65 -1.17 1.75
N GLY A 21 -9.02 -0.05 2.11
CA GLY A 21 -9.50 1.31 1.83
C GLY A 21 -9.22 1.81 0.41
N ILE A 22 -8.31 1.17 -0.34
CA ILE A 22 -7.90 1.64 -1.68
C ILE A 22 -9.10 1.79 -2.64
N PRO A 23 -10.04 0.83 -2.78
CA PRO A 23 -11.17 0.99 -3.69
C PRO A 23 -12.00 2.24 -3.40
N ARG A 24 -12.20 2.59 -2.12
CA ARG A 24 -12.94 3.79 -1.68
C ARG A 24 -12.16 5.09 -1.96
N GLN A 25 -10.83 5.05 -1.93
CA GLN A 25 -10.01 6.21 -2.29
C GLN A 25 -10.02 6.42 -3.80
N LEU A 26 -9.86 5.33 -4.58
CA LEU A 26 -9.86 5.39 -6.05
C LEU A 26 -11.21 5.77 -6.64
N SER A 27 -12.33 5.47 -5.96
CA SER A 27 -13.64 5.94 -6.42
C SER A 27 -13.82 7.46 -6.39
N LYS A 28 -12.91 8.18 -5.73
CA LYS A 28 -12.87 9.65 -5.65
C LYS A 28 -11.86 10.28 -6.61
N LEU A 29 -11.26 9.48 -7.50
CA LEU A 29 -10.30 9.97 -8.47
C LEU A 29 -10.97 10.96 -9.44
N PRO A 30 -10.40 12.17 -9.62
CA PRO A 30 -10.87 13.09 -10.65
C PRO A 30 -10.81 12.46 -12.04
N LYS A 31 -11.81 12.73 -12.88
CA LYS A 31 -11.91 12.14 -14.24
C LYS A 31 -10.82 12.64 -15.18
N ASP A 32 -10.28 13.81 -14.90
CA ASP A 32 -9.21 14.52 -15.62
C ASP A 32 -7.82 14.25 -15.04
N ALA A 33 -7.71 13.38 -14.03
CA ALA A 33 -6.41 13.01 -13.47
C ALA A 33 -5.54 12.35 -14.56
N THR A 34 -4.29 12.82 -14.68
CA THR A 34 -3.31 12.29 -15.65
C THR A 34 -2.19 11.51 -14.98
N HIS A 35 -1.91 11.80 -13.70
CA HIS A 35 -0.86 11.17 -12.90
C HIS A 35 -1.42 10.72 -11.55
N LEU A 36 -0.97 9.56 -11.08
CA LEU A 36 -1.34 9.01 -9.78
C LEU A 36 -0.08 8.59 -9.03
N PHE A 37 0.12 9.21 -7.86
CA PHE A 37 1.17 8.85 -6.92
C PHE A 37 0.58 8.01 -5.81
N ILE A 38 1.15 6.83 -5.57
CA ILE A 38 0.63 5.88 -4.60
C ILE A 38 1.73 5.47 -3.63
N SER A 39 1.47 5.66 -2.34
CA SER A 39 2.21 5.07 -1.24
C SER A 39 1.25 4.24 -0.40
N ILE A 40 1.58 2.97 -0.19
CA ILE A 40 0.70 1.98 0.43
C ILE A 40 1.54 0.91 1.13
N GLY A 41 0.92 0.18 2.05
CA GLY A 41 1.53 -1.00 2.66
C GLY A 41 2.23 -0.74 3.99
N GLY A 42 2.64 0.49 4.30
CA GLY A 42 3.25 0.85 5.59
C GLY A 42 2.35 0.51 6.78
N ASN A 43 1.10 0.96 6.78
CA ASN A 43 0.13 0.66 7.85
C ASN A 43 -0.23 -0.84 7.93
N ASN A 44 -0.22 -1.54 6.79
CA ASN A 44 -0.38 -2.99 6.78
C ASN A 44 0.81 -3.71 7.41
N ALA A 45 2.04 -3.25 7.14
CA ALA A 45 3.25 -3.77 7.76
C ALA A 45 3.26 -3.54 9.27
N LEU A 46 2.90 -2.33 9.71
CA LEU A 46 2.78 -1.97 11.12
C LEU A 46 1.84 -2.94 11.86
N GLY A 47 0.69 -3.27 11.26
CA GLY A 47 -0.24 -4.25 11.81
C GLY A 47 0.31 -5.66 11.96
N TYR A 48 1.39 -6.01 11.25
CA TYR A 48 2.08 -7.29 11.42
C TYR A 48 3.22 -7.26 12.44
N MET A 49 3.72 -6.08 12.82
CA MET A 49 4.83 -5.96 13.78
C MET A 49 4.48 -6.53 15.15
N ILE A 50 3.21 -6.47 15.56
CA ILE A 50 2.76 -7.05 16.84
C ILE A 50 3.11 -8.53 16.94
N HIS A 51 3.06 -9.27 15.81
CA HIS A 51 3.37 -10.69 15.76
C HIS A 51 4.86 -11.01 15.91
N LEU A 52 5.74 -10.01 15.77
CA LEU A 52 7.17 -10.19 16.03
C LEU A 52 7.49 -10.31 17.53
N HIS A 53 6.54 -9.92 18.39
CA HIS A 53 6.65 -10.06 19.84
C HIS A 53 5.98 -11.34 20.37
N ASP A 54 5.37 -12.15 19.50
CA ASP A 54 4.74 -13.40 19.90
C ASP A 54 5.80 -14.41 20.40
N SER A 55 5.59 -14.97 21.60
CA SER A 55 6.45 -16.03 22.12
C SER A 55 6.22 -17.33 21.34
N VAL A 56 7.31 -18.03 21.00
CA VAL A 56 7.30 -19.30 20.27
C VAL A 56 8.09 -20.37 21.02
N LYS A 57 7.80 -21.65 20.79
CA LYS A 57 8.43 -22.75 21.54
C LYS A 57 9.83 -23.07 21.06
N ASN A 58 10.13 -22.78 19.78
CA ASN A 58 11.42 -23.05 19.16
C ASN A 58 11.63 -22.20 17.90
N LEU A 59 12.86 -22.23 17.36
CA LEU A 59 13.25 -21.50 16.16
C LEU A 59 12.45 -21.90 14.91
N GLY A 60 12.07 -23.17 14.78
CA GLY A 60 11.28 -23.65 13.64
C GLY A 60 9.91 -22.96 13.57
N GLU A 61 9.22 -22.85 14.70
CA GLU A 61 7.98 -22.09 14.81
C GLU A 61 8.19 -20.60 14.49
N ALA A 62 9.29 -20.00 14.96
CA ALA A 62 9.63 -18.61 14.66
C ALA A 62 9.75 -18.38 13.14
N LEU A 63 10.48 -19.25 12.44
CA LEU A 63 10.69 -19.17 10.99
C LEU A 63 9.38 -19.36 10.20
N ILE A 64 8.50 -20.26 10.66
CA ILE A 64 7.17 -20.44 10.07
C ILE A 64 6.33 -19.17 10.24
N SER A 65 6.36 -18.54 11.42
CA SER A 65 5.64 -17.28 11.68
C SER A 65 6.15 -16.14 10.81
N LEU A 66 7.47 -15.97 10.68
CA LEU A 66 8.07 -15.00 9.77
C LEU A 66 7.68 -15.26 8.31
N HIS A 67 7.69 -16.52 7.87
CA HIS A 67 7.24 -16.89 6.52
C HIS A 67 5.77 -16.52 6.28
N LYS A 68 4.89 -16.71 7.27
CA LYS A 68 3.48 -16.32 7.19
C LYS A 68 3.33 -14.80 7.05
N ILE A 69 4.07 -14.02 7.84
CA ILE A 69 4.06 -12.55 7.76
C ILE A 69 4.52 -12.08 6.38
N LYS A 70 5.67 -12.58 5.90
CA LYS A 70 6.19 -12.29 4.55
C LYS A 70 5.17 -12.62 3.47
N SER A 71 4.57 -13.81 3.52
CA SER A 71 3.60 -14.26 2.54
C SER A 71 2.33 -13.40 2.53
N LYS A 72 1.83 -12.97 3.69
CA LYS A 72 0.73 -12.01 3.79
C LYS A 72 1.10 -10.68 3.15
N PHE A 73 2.30 -10.16 3.43
CA PHE A 73 2.79 -8.90 2.84
C PHE A 73 2.92 -8.98 1.31
N GLN A 74 3.39 -10.09 0.77
CA GLN A 74 3.47 -10.28 -0.69
C GLN A 74 2.09 -10.32 -1.37
N LYS A 75 1.10 -10.96 -0.74
CA LYS A 75 -0.28 -10.98 -1.24
C LYS A 75 -0.87 -9.57 -1.28
N VAL A 76 -0.63 -8.81 -0.21
CA VAL A 76 -0.97 -7.38 -0.06
C VAL A 76 -0.37 -6.58 -1.23
N ARG A 77 0.93 -6.68 -1.48
CA ARG A 77 1.61 -5.99 -2.59
C ARG A 77 1.00 -6.34 -3.96
N LYS A 78 0.78 -7.63 -4.24
CA LYS A 78 0.19 -8.10 -5.50
C LYS A 78 -1.22 -7.58 -5.72
N LYS A 79 -2.06 -7.54 -4.68
CA LYS A 79 -3.44 -7.05 -4.77
C LYS A 79 -3.47 -5.56 -5.12
N CYS A 80 -2.58 -4.77 -4.52
CA CYS A 80 -2.48 -3.35 -4.83
C CYS A 80 -2.05 -3.09 -6.26
N LEU A 81 -1.02 -3.79 -6.73
CA LEU A 81 -0.55 -3.66 -8.10
C LEU A 81 -1.72 -3.87 -9.07
N LYS A 82 -2.53 -4.92 -8.85
CA LYS A 82 -3.73 -5.17 -9.67
C LYS A 82 -4.74 -4.02 -9.64
N ILE A 83 -5.06 -3.49 -8.45
CA ILE A 83 -6.03 -2.41 -8.29
C ILE A 83 -5.54 -1.10 -8.93
N CYS A 84 -4.23 -0.82 -8.88
CA CYS A 84 -3.69 0.39 -9.49
C CYS A 84 -3.61 0.24 -11.02
N CYS A 85 -3.25 -0.96 -11.52
CA CYS A 85 -3.25 -1.24 -12.95
C CYS A 85 -4.66 -1.18 -13.58
N THR A 86 -5.74 -1.27 -12.80
CA THR A 86 -7.10 -1.06 -13.34
C THR A 86 -7.45 0.40 -13.61
N VAL A 87 -6.66 1.36 -13.10
CA VAL A 87 -6.83 2.78 -13.40
C VAL A 87 -6.20 3.06 -14.76
N LYS A 88 -7.01 2.98 -15.83
CA LYS A 88 -6.57 3.19 -17.21
C LYS A 88 -6.24 4.66 -17.48
N ASN A 89 -5.36 4.91 -18.45
CA ASN A 89 -4.99 6.23 -18.97
C ASN A 89 -4.32 7.19 -17.96
N ILE A 90 -3.73 6.66 -16.89
CA ILE A 90 -3.02 7.45 -15.87
C ILE A 90 -1.61 6.91 -15.68
N VAL A 91 -0.62 7.81 -15.69
CA VAL A 91 0.76 7.48 -15.35
C VAL A 91 0.83 7.24 -13.85
N SER A 92 1.08 5.98 -13.46
CA SER A 92 1.12 5.56 -12.06
C SER A 92 2.56 5.48 -11.56
N HIS A 93 2.87 6.26 -10.52
CA HIS A 93 4.16 6.22 -9.83
C HIS A 93 4.01 5.53 -8.48
N PHE A 94 4.78 4.47 -8.29
CA PHE A 94 4.86 3.74 -7.03
C PHE A 94 6.02 4.26 -6.19
N VAL A 95 5.71 4.75 -5.00
CA VAL A 95 6.73 4.98 -3.97
C VAL A 95 6.64 3.80 -3.00
N SER A 96 7.55 2.84 -3.20
CA SER A 96 7.72 1.74 -2.25
C SER A 96 8.33 2.28 -0.97
N GLN A 97 7.51 2.57 0.04
CA GLN A 97 7.98 2.66 1.42
C GLN A 97 8.20 1.22 1.93
N LEU A 98 9.24 0.57 1.41
CA LEU A 98 9.90 -0.50 2.12
C LEU A 98 11.06 0.15 2.85
N LEU A 99 10.98 0.14 4.19
CA LEU A 99 12.20 0.03 4.99
C LEU A 99 12.86 -1.32 4.68
#